data_AF-A0A354P1L3-F1
#
_entry.id   AF-A0A354P1L3-F1
#
_cell.length_a   1.000
_cell.length_b   1.000
_cell.length_c   1.000
_cell.angle_alpha   90.00
_cell.angle_beta   90.00
_cell.angle_gamma   90.00
#
_symmetry.space_group_name_H-M   'P 1'
#
loop_
_entity.id
_entity.type
_entity.pdbx_description
1 polymer ?
#
loop_
_entity_poly.entity_id
_entity_poly.type
_entity_poly.pdbx_seq_one_letter_code
_entity_poly.pdbx_strand_id
1 'polypeptide(L)'
;MTATQTRKAEAQIKLPGMPAPRASRMVANPARVTPGQVVQYLGRVNGGPHFGVEGTVVQTLKRKAIVDLGRFGKWHIPYYFLTIPEAA
;
A
#
# COMPACT_ATOMS: atom_id res chain seq x y z
N MET A 1 13.67 20.90 -17.75
CA MET A 1 12.47 20.04 -17.94
C MET A 1 12.84 18.64 -17.45
N THR A 2 12.43 18.27 -16.25
CA THR A 2 12.83 16.98 -15.65
C THR A 2 11.85 15.91 -16.11
N ALA A 3 12.29 15.03 -17.01
CA ALA A 3 11.48 13.91 -17.47
C ALA A 3 11.31 12.91 -16.32
N THR A 4 10.07 12.69 -15.87
CA THR A 4 9.73 11.60 -14.96
C THR A 4 9.90 10.28 -15.72
N GLN A 5 11.02 9.59 -15.50
CA GLN A 5 11.16 8.20 -15.95
C GLN A 5 10.19 7.32 -15.14
N THR A 6 9.14 6.84 -15.80
CA THR A 6 8.33 5.73 -15.29
C THR A 6 9.16 4.45 -15.36
N ARG A 7 9.81 4.06 -14.26
CA ARG A 7 10.40 2.72 -14.16
C ARG A 7 9.26 1.70 -14.05
N LYS A 8 9.10 0.87 -15.07
CA LYS A 8 8.28 -0.34 -14.99
C LYS A 8 8.87 -1.24 -13.89
N ALA A 9 8.04 -1.85 -13.06
CA ALA A 9 8.51 -2.79 -12.04
C ALA A 9 8.90 -4.11 -12.69
N GLU A 10 10.07 -4.12 -13.31
CA GLU A 10 10.65 -5.34 -13.85
C GLU A 10 11.47 -6.05 -12.78
N ALA A 11 11.44 -7.38 -12.81
CA ALA A 11 12.28 -8.19 -11.95
C ALA A 11 13.76 -7.88 -12.24
N GLN A 12 14.50 -7.49 -11.20
CA GLN A 12 15.94 -7.29 -11.30
C GLN A 12 16.67 -8.60 -11.67
N ILE A 13 16.14 -9.75 -11.22
CA ILE A 13 16.60 -11.08 -11.60
C ILE A 13 15.38 -11.87 -12.09
N LYS A 14 15.47 -12.45 -13.29
CA LYS A 14 14.41 -13.28 -13.87
C LYS A 14 14.68 -14.75 -13.54
N LEU A 15 14.02 -15.26 -12.50
CA LEU A 15 14.10 -16.66 -12.09
C LEU A 15 12.90 -17.44 -12.67
N PRO A 16 13.11 -18.62 -13.30
CA PRO A 16 12.01 -19.47 -13.75
C PRO A 16 11.07 -19.82 -12.61
N GLY A 17 9.76 -19.67 -12.83
CA GLY A 17 8.72 -19.98 -11.84
C GLY A 17 8.49 -18.89 -10.77
N MET A 18 9.26 -17.81 -10.74
CA MET A 18 8.95 -16.66 -9.87
C MET A 18 7.92 -15.72 -10.53
N PRO A 19 6.90 -15.28 -9.80
CA PRO A 19 5.97 -14.27 -10.31
C PRO A 19 6.68 -12.93 -10.51
N ALA A 20 6.16 -12.11 -11.43
CA ALA A 20 6.64 -10.75 -11.61
C ALA A 20 6.47 -9.96 -10.29
N PRO A 21 7.43 -9.10 -9.91
CA PRO A 21 7.28 -8.22 -8.77
C PRO A 21 6.05 -7.34 -8.96
N ARG A 22 5.21 -7.26 -7.93
CA ARG A 22 4.13 -6.27 -7.91
C ARG A 22 4.72 -4.91 -7.55
N ALA A 23 4.50 -3.92 -8.42
CA ALA A 23 4.76 -2.54 -8.06
C ALA A 23 3.84 -2.15 -6.89
N SER A 24 4.36 -1.35 -5.97
CA SER A 24 3.54 -0.74 -4.94
C SER A 24 3.91 0.73 -4.82
N ARG A 25 2.89 1.58 -4.83
CA ARG A 25 3.08 3.02 -4.72
C ARG A 25 2.86 3.48 -3.29
N MET A 26 3.82 4.19 -2.73
CA MET A 26 3.66 4.77 -1.40
C MET A 26 2.54 5.81 -1.37
N VAL A 27 1.71 5.68 -0.35
CA VAL A 27 0.67 6.64 0.00
C VAL A 27 1.31 7.72 0.87
N ALA A 28 2.06 8.64 0.29
CA ALA A 28 2.70 9.70 1.09
C ALA A 28 1.71 10.80 1.56
N ASN A 29 0.49 10.84 1.02
CA ASN A 29 -0.46 11.95 1.21
C ASN A 29 -1.93 11.46 1.11
N PRO A 30 -2.87 12.01 1.92
CA PRO A 30 -4.31 11.73 1.83
C PRO A 30 -4.90 11.84 0.42
N ALA A 31 -4.44 12.78 -0.41
CA ALA A 31 -4.96 12.99 -1.76
C ALA A 31 -4.77 11.79 -2.71
N ARG A 32 -4.01 10.78 -2.30
CA ARG A 32 -3.75 9.56 -3.07
C ARG A 32 -4.62 8.38 -2.66
N VAL A 33 -5.48 8.56 -1.66
CA VAL A 33 -6.35 7.52 -1.14
C VAL A 33 -7.78 7.96 -1.20
N THR A 34 -8.66 7.07 -1.61
CA THR A 34 -10.11 7.27 -1.52
C THR A 34 -10.77 6.14 -0.73
N PRO A 35 -11.91 6.40 -0.06
CA PRO A 35 -12.76 5.33 0.47
C PRO A 35 -13.10 4.29 -0.62
N GLY A 36 -13.11 3.02 -0.24
CA GLY A 36 -13.29 1.87 -1.15
C GLY A 36 -12.00 1.35 -1.78
N GLN A 37 -10.89 2.08 -1.70
CA GLN A 37 -9.63 1.66 -2.28
C GLN A 37 -8.94 0.55 -1.47
N VAL A 38 -8.36 -0.43 -2.17
CA VAL A 38 -7.49 -1.45 -1.55
C VAL A 38 -6.10 -0.87 -1.30
N VAL A 39 -5.59 -1.06 -0.09
CA VAL A 39 -4.25 -0.67 0.34
C VAL A 39 -3.59 -1.81 1.08
N GLN A 40 -2.25 -1.78 1.13
CA GLN A 40 -1.46 -2.72 1.89
C GLN A 40 -0.74 -2.01 3.04
N TYR A 41 -0.72 -2.63 4.22
CA TYR A 41 0.01 -2.14 5.39
C TYR A 41 1.45 -2.66 5.40
N LEU A 42 2.43 -1.74 5.49
CA LEU A 42 3.85 -2.05 5.53
C LEU A 42 4.54 -1.62 6.84
N GLY A 43 3.78 -1.31 7.88
CA GLY A 43 4.37 -0.99 9.18
C GLY A 43 4.92 -2.22 9.91
N ARG A 44 5.97 -2.01 10.70
CA ARG A 44 6.51 -3.01 11.64
C ARG A 44 6.44 -2.42 13.04
N VAL A 45 5.23 -2.43 13.62
CA VAL A 45 4.94 -1.83 14.93
C VAL A 45 4.39 -2.91 15.85
N ASN A 46 4.94 -3.02 17.06
CA ASN A 46 4.46 -3.97 18.06
C ASN A 46 3.00 -3.67 18.41
N GLY A 47 2.16 -4.71 18.40
CA GLY A 47 0.72 -4.59 18.61
C GLY A 47 -0.06 -3.93 17.46
N GLY A 48 0.60 -3.64 16.33
CA GLY A 48 -0.06 -3.18 15.11
C GLY A 48 -0.54 -4.33 14.21
N PRO A 49 -1.13 -3.99 13.05
CA PRO A 49 -1.48 -4.98 12.05
C PRO A 49 -0.28 -5.78 11.54
N HIS A 50 -0.56 -6.94 10.94
CA HIS A 50 0.49 -7.75 10.32
C HIS A 50 1.05 -7.06 9.08
N PHE A 51 2.37 -7.05 8.95
CA PHE A 51 3.04 -6.55 7.75
C PHE A 51 2.55 -7.29 6.49
N GLY A 52 2.30 -6.54 5.42
CA GLY A 52 1.85 -7.04 4.12
C GLY A 52 0.35 -7.32 4.03
N VAL A 53 -0.43 -7.14 5.11
CA VAL A 53 -1.88 -7.34 5.06
C VAL A 53 -2.55 -6.28 4.19
N GLU A 54 -3.46 -6.73 3.33
CA GLU A 54 -4.30 -5.86 2.53
C GLU A 54 -5.61 -5.54 3.26
N GLY A 55 -6.18 -4.38 2.95
CA GLY A 55 -7.51 -4.03 3.40
C GLY A 55 -8.09 -2.85 2.64
N THR A 56 -9.33 -2.52 2.97
CA THR A 56 -10.11 -1.52 2.25
C THR A 56 -10.21 -0.25 3.08
N VAL A 57 -9.93 0.89 2.43
CA VAL A 57 -10.05 2.19 3.07
C VAL A 57 -11.52 2.50 3.30
N VAL A 58 -11.90 2.71 4.55
CA VAL A 58 -13.25 3.07 4.95
C VAL A 58 -13.42 4.59 4.94
N GLN A 59 -12.40 5.31 5.42
CA GLN A 59 -12.44 6.76 5.56
C GLN A 59 -11.03 7.35 5.47
N THR A 60 -10.90 8.49 4.79
CA THR A 60 -9.68 9.27 4.75
C THR A 60 -9.75 10.43 5.76
N LEU A 61 -8.67 10.63 6.52
CA LEU A 61 -8.52 11.72 7.48
C LEU A 61 -7.28 12.54 7.11
N LYS A 62 -7.09 13.72 7.70
CA LYS A 62 -6.00 14.63 7.32
C LYS A 62 -4.59 14.00 7.32
N ARG A 63 -4.31 13.05 8.22
CA ARG A 63 -2.95 12.46 8.40
C ARG A 63 -2.91 10.93 8.38
N LYS A 64 -4.07 10.27 8.30
CA LYS A 64 -4.22 8.83 8.42
C LYS A 64 -5.50 8.37 7.74
N ALA A 65 -5.63 7.08 7.46
CA ALA A 65 -6.87 6.47 6.99
C ALA A 65 -7.43 5.51 8.06
N ILE A 66 -8.75 5.33 8.05
CA ILE A 66 -9.38 4.18 8.67
C ILE A 66 -9.42 3.08 7.61
N VAL A 67 -8.77 1.96 7.89
CA VAL A 67 -8.69 0.82 6.98
C VAL A 67 -9.34 -0.38 7.66
N ASP A 68 -10.27 -1.03 6.97
CA ASP A 68 -10.81 -2.32 7.36
C ASP A 68 -9.88 -3.42 6.86
N LEU A 69 -9.23 -4.11 7.80
CA LEU A 69 -8.29 -5.19 7.53
C LEU A 69 -8.96 -6.58 7.71
N GLY A 70 -10.29 -6.64 7.58
CA GLY A 70 -11.06 -7.87 7.70
C GLY A 70 -11.00 -8.43 9.12
N ARG A 71 -10.46 -9.65 9.29
CA ARG A 71 -10.36 -10.32 10.60
C ARG A 71 -9.54 -9.55 11.64
N PHE A 72 -8.66 -8.64 11.18
CA PHE A 72 -7.86 -7.80 12.07
C PHE A 72 -8.62 -6.55 12.53
N GLY A 73 -9.83 -6.32 12.02
CA GLY A 73 -10.69 -5.20 12.38
C GLY A 73 -10.29 -3.90 11.69
N LYS A 74 -10.88 -2.80 12.17
CA LYS A 74 -10.66 -1.45 11.63
C LYS A 74 -9.51 -0.75 12.36
N TRP A 75 -8.56 -0.24 11.59
CA TRP A 75 -7.36 0.41 12.11
C TRP A 75 -7.21 1.84 11.64
N HIS A 76 -6.72 2.70 12.54
CA HIS A 76 -6.25 4.04 12.21
C HIS A 76 -4.79 3.99 11.77
N ILE A 77 -4.54 4.06 10.47
CA ILE A 77 -3.20 3.84 9.90
C ILE A 77 -2.65 5.15 9.30
N PRO A 78 -1.53 5.68 9.83
CA PRO A 78 -0.80 6.77 9.19
C PRO A 78 -0.41 6.43 7.75
N TYR A 79 -0.54 7.40 6.85
CA TYR A 79 -0.35 7.19 5.41
C TYR A 79 1.01 6.61 5.03
N TYR A 80 2.08 6.98 5.74
CA TYR A 80 3.43 6.48 5.49
C TYR A 80 3.61 4.96 5.76
N PHE A 81 2.63 4.30 6.40
CA PHE A 81 2.58 2.84 6.52
C PHE A 81 1.72 2.17 5.44
N LEU A 82 1.14 2.91 4.50
CA LEU A 82 0.26 2.38 3.46
C LEU A 82 0.93 2.44 2.08
N THR A 83 0.69 1.40 1.30
CA THR A 83 0.96 1.37 -0.13
C THR A 83 -0.29 1.00 -0.91
N ILE A 84 -0.35 1.45 -2.15
CA ILE A 84 -1.36 1.01 -3.11
C ILE A 84 -0.68 -0.06 -3.97
N PRO A 85 -1.14 -1.31 -3.93
CA PRO A 85 -0.66 -2.33 -4.86
C PRO A 85 -1.06 -1.90 -6.27
N GLU A 86 -0.10 -1.78 -7.17
CA GLU A 86 -0.36 -1.57 -8.58
C GLU A 86 -0.59 -2.95 -9.23
N ALA A 87 -1.55 -3.03 -10.15
CA ALA A 87 -1.72 -4.23 -10.95
C ALA A 87 -0.46 -4.45 -11.80
N ALA A 88 0.06 -5.67 -11.79
CA ALA A 88 1.25 -6.08 -12.54
C ALA A 88 0.98 -6.14 -14.05
#